data_AF-A0ABC8QNC7-F1
#
_entry.id   AF-A0ABC8QNC7-F1
#
_cell.length_a   1.000
_cell.length_b   1.000
_cell.length_c   1.000
_cell.angle_alpha   90.00
_cell.angle_beta   90.00
_cell.angle_gamma   90.00
#
_symmetry.space_group_name_H-M   'P 1'
#
loop_
_entity.id
_entity.type
_entity.pdbx_description
1 polymer ?
#
loop_
_entity_poly.entity_id
_entity_poly.type
_entity_poly.pdbx_seq_one_letter_code
_entity_poly.pdbx_strand_id
1 'polypeptide(L)'
;MEFEGNSWIWDGVYYHPHLFGGIMLTAALLGLSTSYFGGISVPTFPYFFPDLRIFQKKKRAKKRVRVYMDGCFDLMHYGHANALRQAKALGDELVVGVVSDEEILANKGPPVLSMEERCCTCGSGLLVLCWVGDFVC
;
A
#
# COMPACT_ATOMS: atom_id res chain seq x y z
N MET A 1 5.73 -13.61 -4.51
CA MET A 1 6.58 -12.92 -5.50
C MET A 1 7.35 -11.84 -4.76
N GLU A 2 8.62 -12.12 -4.49
CA GLU A 2 9.56 -11.19 -3.84
C GLU A 2 10.14 -10.27 -4.91
N PHE A 3 9.71 -9.01 -4.95
CA PHE A 3 10.28 -8.00 -5.86
C PHE A 3 10.40 -6.62 -5.17
N GLU A 4 10.79 -6.59 -3.89
CA GLU A 4 11.06 -5.34 -3.15
C GLU A 4 12.50 -5.25 -2.61
N GLY A 5 13.47 -5.90 -3.28
CA GLY A 5 14.84 -5.95 -2.79
C GLY A 5 15.69 -4.71 -3.09
N ASN A 6 15.48 -4.04 -4.22
CA ASN A 6 16.52 -3.19 -4.82
C ASN A 6 16.06 -1.81 -5.30
N SER A 7 14.80 -1.41 -5.11
CA SER A 7 14.29 -0.13 -5.64
C SER A 7 15.05 1.09 -5.13
N TRP A 8 15.48 1.08 -3.86
CA TRP A 8 16.18 2.21 -3.24
C TRP A 8 17.52 2.58 -3.89
N ILE A 9 18.25 1.59 -4.44
CA ILE A 9 19.49 1.84 -5.20
C ILE A 9 19.17 2.56 -6.50
N TRP A 10 18.16 2.08 -7.22
CA TRP A 10 17.75 2.65 -8.50
C TRP A 10 17.09 4.03 -8.33
N ASP A 11 16.28 4.22 -7.29
CA ASP A 11 15.71 5.51 -6.92
C ASP A 11 16.81 6.52 -6.57
N GLY A 12 17.83 6.10 -5.82
CA GLY A 12 18.99 6.94 -5.51
C GLY A 12 19.76 7.39 -6.76
N VAL A 13 19.98 6.48 -7.71
CA VAL A 13 20.62 6.75 -9.00
C VAL A 13 19.79 7.73 -9.85
N TYR A 14 18.46 7.60 -9.83
CA TYR A 14 17.55 8.42 -10.63
C TYR A 14 17.32 9.83 -10.07
N TYR A 15 17.15 9.96 -8.75
CA TYR A 15 16.81 11.24 -8.11
C TYR A 15 18.04 12.07 -7.70
N HIS A 16 19.20 11.45 -7.49
CA HIS A 16 20.44 12.15 -7.13
C HIS A 16 21.66 11.68 -7.95
N PRO A 17 21.65 11.88 -9.28
CA PRO A 17 22.69 11.38 -10.17
C PRO A 17 24.09 11.95 -9.87
N HIS A 18 24.18 13.21 -9.44
CA HIS A 18 25.46 13.84 -9.11
C HIS A 18 26.11 13.28 -7.85
N LEU A 19 25.31 12.90 -6.84
CA LEU A 19 25.81 12.35 -5.58
C LEU A 19 26.29 10.91 -5.77
N PHE A 20 25.47 10.07 -6.40
CA PHE A 20 25.84 8.67 -6.69
C PHE A 20 26.99 8.58 -7.70
N GLY A 21 26.98 9.41 -8.75
CA GLY A 21 28.08 9.50 -9.70
C GLY A 21 29.39 9.96 -9.06
N GLY A 22 29.33 10.95 -8.16
CA GLY A 22 30.50 11.42 -7.41
C GLY A 22 31.09 10.35 -6.48
N ILE A 23 30.25 9.61 -5.77
CA ILE A 23 30.70 8.52 -4.88
C ILE A 23 31.32 7.37 -5.69
N MET A 24 30.73 6.98 -6.82
CA MET A 24 31.32 5.95 -7.69
C MET A 24 32.66 6.39 -8.30
N LEU A 25 32.76 7.63 -8.79
CA LEU A 25 33.99 8.16 -9.39
C LEU A 25 35.11 8.30 -8.36
N THR A 26 34.79 8.79 -7.16
CA THR A 26 35.76 8.91 -6.06
C THR A 26 36.24 7.54 -5.58
N ALA A 27 35.34 6.56 -5.42
CA ALA A 27 35.71 5.19 -5.07
C ALA A 27 36.59 4.53 -6.13
N ALA A 28 36.30 4.75 -7.43
CA ALA A 28 37.13 4.24 -8.52
C ALA A 28 38.53 4.88 -8.55
N LEU A 29 38.62 6.19 -8.34
CA LEU A 29 39.90 6.92 -8.30
C LEU A 29 40.73 6.54 -7.06
N LEU A 30 40.10 6.37 -5.89
CA LEU A 30 40.75 5.87 -4.67
C LEU A 30 41.20 4.40 -4.83
N GLY A 31 40.37 3.56 -5.44
CA GLY A 31 40.71 2.17 -5.75
C GLY A 31 41.87 2.03 -6.74
N LEU A 32 41.90 2.85 -7.78
CA LEU A 32 43.04 2.88 -8.70
C LEU A 32 44.30 3.45 -8.02
N SER A 33 44.18 4.54 -7.26
CA SER A 33 45.33 5.16 -6.58
C SER A 33 45.98 4.23 -5.54
N THR A 34 45.16 3.50 -4.77
CA THR A 34 45.64 2.48 -3.82
C THR A 34 46.28 1.27 -4.50
N SER A 35 45.83 0.91 -5.70
CA SER A 35 46.49 -0.14 -6.51
C SER A 35 47.80 0.31 -7.16
N TYR A 36 47.91 1.61 -7.49
CA TYR A 36 49.05 2.18 -8.20
C TYR A 36 50.20 2.60 -7.26
N PHE A 37 49.90 2.92 -6.00
CA PHE A 37 50.87 3.34 -4.99
C PHE A 37 51.06 2.29 -3.88
N GLY A 38 51.56 1.12 -4.28
CA GLY A 38 52.39 0.28 -3.42
C GLY A 38 51.71 -0.87 -2.69
N GLY A 39 52.34 -2.05 -2.79
CA GLY A 39 52.28 -3.12 -1.80
C GLY A 39 52.81 -2.67 -0.43
N ILE A 40 52.16 -1.68 0.17
CA ILE A 40 52.30 -1.31 1.57
C ILE A 40 51.06 -1.87 2.23
N SER A 41 51.30 -2.96 2.95
CA SER A 41 50.41 -3.58 3.93
C SER A 41 49.43 -2.57 4.52
N VAL A 42 48.14 -2.73 4.21
CA VAL A 42 47.08 -2.26 5.10
C VAL A 42 47.39 -2.84 6.48
N PRO A 43 47.73 -2.05 7.52
CA PRO A 43 47.65 -2.57 8.86
C PRO A 43 46.18 -2.89 9.07
N THR A 44 45.95 -4.12 9.49
CA THR A 44 44.67 -4.68 9.90
C THR A 44 43.79 -3.57 10.49
N PHE A 45 42.67 -3.26 9.83
CA PHE A 45 41.72 -2.23 10.22
C PHE A 45 40.47 -2.87 10.88
N PRO A 46 40.54 -3.60 12.02
CA PRO A 46 39.39 -4.31 12.57
C PRO A 46 38.61 -3.51 13.63
N TYR A 47 38.92 -2.23 13.89
CA TYR A 47 38.35 -1.49 15.04
C TYR A 47 37.60 -0.18 14.70
N PHE A 48 37.35 0.16 13.44
CA PHE A 48 36.69 1.44 13.09
C PHE A 48 35.16 1.42 13.06
N PHE A 49 34.52 0.26 13.18
CA PHE A 49 33.06 0.18 13.27
C PHE A 49 32.58 -0.56 14.53
N PRO A 50 32.90 -0.12 15.76
CA PRO A 50 32.08 -0.50 16.89
C PRO A 50 30.82 0.37 16.84
N ASP A 51 29.68 -0.28 16.63
CA ASP A 51 28.34 0.29 16.85
C ASP A 51 27.63 0.95 15.66
N LEU A 52 27.45 0.20 14.57
CA LEU A 52 26.41 0.47 13.58
C LEU A 52 25.01 -0.02 14.04
N ARG A 53 24.66 0.10 15.33
CA ARG A 53 23.31 -0.20 15.85
C ARG A 53 22.37 1.01 15.90
N ILE A 54 22.83 2.17 15.46
CA ILE A 54 22.07 3.44 15.54
C ILE A 54 20.95 3.53 14.50
N PHE A 55 20.98 2.70 13.44
CA PHE A 55 19.93 2.67 12.41
C PHE A 55 19.09 1.39 12.45
N GLN A 56 18.57 0.99 13.62
CA GLN A 56 17.33 0.22 13.62
C GLN A 56 16.20 1.13 13.13
N LYS A 57 16.06 1.22 11.80
CA LYS A 57 14.95 1.87 11.10
C LYS A 57 13.67 1.27 11.69
N LYS A 58 12.95 2.01 12.53
CA LYS A 58 11.64 1.58 13.05
C LYS A 58 10.79 1.20 11.84
N LYS A 59 10.55 -0.10 11.62
CA LYS A 59 9.60 -0.57 10.62
C LYS A 59 8.25 0.02 11.04
N ARG A 60 7.83 1.10 10.37
CA ARG A 60 6.49 1.63 10.54
C ARG A 60 5.54 0.49 10.16
N ALA A 61 4.62 0.15 11.05
CA ALA A 61 3.56 -0.80 10.75
C ALA A 61 2.90 -0.39 9.43
N LYS A 62 2.72 -1.35 8.51
CA LYS A 62 2.05 -1.10 7.24
C LYS A 62 0.65 -0.56 7.55
N LYS A 63 0.35 0.66 7.09
CA LYS A 63 -0.99 1.24 7.25
C LYS A 63 -1.97 0.36 6.48
N ARG A 64 -3.03 -0.10 7.15
CA ARG A 64 -4.10 -0.87 6.49
C ARG A 64 -4.88 0.04 5.56
N VAL A 65 -5.12 -0.41 4.34
CA VAL A 65 -5.90 0.32 3.34
C VAL A 65 -7.37 -0.09 3.48
N ARG A 66 -8.23 0.88 3.77
CA ARG A 66 -9.68 0.71 3.88
C ARG A 66 -10.34 1.23 2.61
N VAL A 67 -11.16 0.41 1.97
CA VAL A 67 -11.94 0.73 0.78
C VAL A 67 -13.40 0.86 1.19
N TYR A 68 -14.04 1.95 0.78
CA TYR A 68 -15.46 2.18 0.98
C TYR A 68 -16.20 2.03 -0.35
N MET A 69 -17.33 1.35 -0.34
CA MET A 69 -18.23 1.24 -1.48
C MET A 69 -19.67 1.40 -0.99
N ASP A 70 -20.40 2.35 -1.55
CA ASP A 70 -21.81 2.57 -1.28
C ASP A 70 -22.69 2.07 -2.42
N GLY A 71 -23.93 1.73 -2.09
CA GLY A 71 -24.90 1.30 -3.09
C GLY A 71 -26.27 0.98 -2.51
N CYS A 72 -27.26 0.93 -3.41
CA CYS A 72 -28.59 0.45 -3.07
C CYS A 72 -28.58 -1.08 -2.86
N PHE A 73 -27.84 -1.81 -3.71
CA PHE A 73 -27.77 -3.28 -3.67
C PHE A 73 -29.15 -3.98 -3.73
N ASP A 74 -30.11 -3.37 -4.42
CA ASP A 74 -31.39 -4.01 -4.69
C ASP A 74 -31.22 -5.24 -5.59
N LEU A 75 -32.05 -6.26 -5.37
CA LEU A 75 -32.04 -7.55 -6.08
C LEU A 75 -30.61 -8.07 -6.33
N MET A 76 -29.88 -8.31 -5.24
CA MET A 76 -28.47 -8.62 -5.28
C MET A 76 -28.14 -9.74 -6.28
N HIS A 77 -27.32 -9.40 -7.28
CA HIS A 77 -26.98 -10.29 -8.39
C HIS A 77 -25.47 -10.33 -8.65
N TYR A 78 -25.04 -11.18 -9.58
CA TYR A 78 -23.63 -11.38 -9.93
C TYR A 78 -22.84 -10.08 -10.17
N GLY A 79 -23.45 -9.09 -10.83
CA GLY A 79 -22.81 -7.79 -11.07
C GLY A 79 -22.32 -7.09 -9.80
N HIS A 80 -23.19 -6.97 -8.79
CA HIS A 80 -22.83 -6.37 -7.51
C HIS A 80 -21.77 -7.20 -6.77
N ALA A 81 -21.89 -8.53 -6.77
CA ALA A 81 -20.91 -9.41 -6.14
C ALA A 81 -19.51 -9.28 -6.79
N ASN A 82 -19.45 -9.17 -8.12
CA ASN A 82 -18.18 -8.98 -8.82
C ASN A 82 -17.59 -7.59 -8.57
N ALA A 83 -18.41 -6.54 -8.44
CA ALA A 83 -17.96 -5.20 -8.06
C ALA A 83 -17.35 -5.19 -6.65
N LEU A 84 -18.01 -5.82 -5.68
CA LEU A 84 -17.51 -5.97 -4.32
C LEU A 84 -16.22 -6.79 -4.27
N ARG A 85 -16.12 -7.86 -5.08
CA ARG A 85 -14.90 -8.67 -5.21
C ARG A 85 -13.72 -7.82 -5.73
N GLN A 86 -13.96 -6.96 -6.71
CA GLN A 86 -12.94 -6.06 -7.25
C GLN A 86 -12.54 -5.00 -6.21
N ALA A 87 -13.51 -4.40 -5.52
CA ALA A 87 -13.25 -3.44 -4.45
C ALA A 87 -12.42 -4.06 -3.31
N LYS A 88 -12.72 -5.31 -2.93
CA LYS A 88 -11.96 -6.06 -1.92
C LYS A 88 -10.53 -6.35 -2.37
N ALA A 89 -10.27 -6.48 -3.66
CA ALA A 89 -8.91 -6.71 -4.18
C ALA A 89 -8.03 -5.46 -4.11
N LEU A 90 -8.62 -4.26 -3.98
CA LEU A 90 -7.90 -2.99 -3.93
C LEU A 90 -7.37 -2.61 -2.54
N GLY A 91 -7.87 -3.24 -1.47
CA GLY A 91 -7.49 -2.90 -0.10
C GLY A 91 -7.55 -4.08 0.88
N ASP A 92 -7.13 -3.82 2.11
CA ASP A 92 -7.10 -4.84 3.16
C ASP A 92 -8.51 -5.04 3.77
N GLU A 93 -9.26 -3.94 3.90
CA GLU A 93 -10.57 -3.87 4.54
C GLU A 93 -11.58 -3.24 3.58
N LEU A 94 -12.75 -3.86 3.42
CA LEU A 94 -13.84 -3.35 2.58
C LEU A 94 -15.03 -3.06 3.49
N VAL A 95 -15.45 -1.80 3.50
CA VAL A 95 -16.62 -1.31 4.21
C VAL A 95 -17.68 -1.01 3.16
N VAL A 96 -18.88 -1.56 3.33
CA VAL A 96 -19.98 -1.34 2.40
C VAL A 96 -21.10 -0.58 3.08
N GLY A 97 -21.48 0.55 2.48
CA GLY A 97 -22.61 1.36 2.90
C GLY A 97 -23.86 0.98 2.11
N VAL A 98 -24.93 0.61 2.81
CA VAL A 98 -26.24 0.39 2.20
C VAL A 98 -27.05 1.67 2.37
N VAL A 99 -27.41 2.29 1.25
CA VAL A 99 -28.13 3.57 1.23
C VAL A 99 -29.57 3.40 1.72
N SER A 100 -30.08 4.38 2.48
CA SER A 100 -31.44 4.38 3.02
C SER A 100 -32.51 4.49 1.93
N ASP A 101 -33.71 4.01 2.21
CA ASP A 101 -34.82 4.00 1.24
C ASP A 101 -35.22 5.43 0.81
N GLU A 102 -35.12 6.40 1.73
CA GLU A 102 -35.47 7.81 1.51
C GLU A 102 -34.58 8.46 0.43
N GLU A 103 -33.28 8.23 0.51
CA GLU A 103 -32.30 8.79 -0.44
C GLU A 103 -32.39 8.10 -1.81
N ILE A 104 -32.69 6.80 -1.83
CA ILE A 104 -32.92 6.05 -3.07
C ILE A 104 -34.18 6.54 -3.78
N LEU A 105 -35.26 6.76 -3.02
CA LEU A 105 -36.51 7.30 -3.53
C LEU A 105 -36.31 8.68 -4.17
N ALA A 106 -35.50 9.54 -3.54
CA ALA A 106 -35.20 10.87 -4.05
C ALA A 106 -34.40 10.86 -5.36
N ASN A 107 -33.48 9.90 -5.53
CA ASN A 107 -32.49 9.92 -6.62
C ASN A 107 -32.76 8.95 -7.78
N LYS A 108 -33.43 7.82 -7.55
CA LYS A 108 -33.60 6.74 -8.55
C LYS A 108 -35.03 6.20 -8.65
N GLY A 109 -35.77 6.19 -7.55
CA GLY A 109 -37.10 5.59 -7.46
C GLY A 109 -37.17 4.51 -6.37
N PRO A 110 -38.37 4.00 -6.05
CA PRO A 110 -38.56 3.11 -4.90
C PRO A 110 -37.83 1.78 -5.09
N PRO A 111 -37.04 1.31 -4.09
CA PRO A 111 -36.45 -0.02 -4.12
C PRO A 111 -37.53 -1.10 -3.96
N VAL A 112 -37.27 -2.30 -4.49
CA VAL A 112 -38.19 -3.44 -4.37
C VAL A 112 -38.06 -4.10 -3.00
N LEU A 113 -36.82 -4.26 -2.52
CA LEU A 113 -36.50 -4.83 -1.22
C LEU A 113 -36.42 -3.75 -0.13
N SER A 114 -36.88 -4.10 1.07
CA SER A 114 -36.73 -3.26 2.26
C SER A 114 -35.25 -3.08 2.63
N MET A 115 -34.93 -2.00 3.34
CA MET A 115 -33.56 -1.73 3.81
C MET A 115 -32.93 -2.92 4.57
N GLU A 116 -33.71 -3.61 5.41
CA GLU A 116 -33.24 -4.76 6.20
C GLU A 116 -32.86 -5.95 5.29
N GLU A 117 -33.70 -6.25 4.31
CA GLU A 117 -33.43 -7.31 3.32
C GLU A 117 -32.19 -6.99 2.49
N ARG A 118 -31.99 -5.71 2.12
CA ARG A 118 -30.82 -5.26 1.36
C ARG A 118 -29.52 -5.41 2.17
N CYS A 119 -29.49 -4.98 3.44
CA CYS A 119 -28.28 -5.20 4.26
C CYS A 119 -28.06 -6.69 4.59
N CYS A 120 -29.11 -7.47 4.81
CA CYS A 120 -28.99 -8.92 5.00
C CYS A 120 -28.41 -9.62 3.76
N THR A 121 -28.90 -9.28 2.58
CA THR A 121 -28.42 -9.84 1.32
C THR A 121 -26.99 -9.39 1.00
N CYS A 122 -26.64 -8.14 1.29
CA CYS A 122 -25.28 -7.63 1.12
C CYS A 122 -24.28 -8.26 2.12
N GLY A 123 -24.68 -8.47 3.37
CA GLY A 123 -23.83 -9.01 4.43
C GLY A 123 -23.65 -10.54 4.39
N SER A 124 -24.59 -11.27 3.80
CA SER A 124 -24.55 -12.75 3.75
C SER A 124 -23.58 -13.32 2.71
N GLY A 125 -23.28 -12.57 1.64
CA GLY A 125 -22.51 -13.08 0.50
C GLY A 125 -20.98 -12.91 0.58
N LEU A 126 -20.48 -12.03 1.45
CA LEU A 126 -19.06 -11.67 1.49
C LEU A 126 -18.73 -11.16 2.91
N LEU A 127 -17.54 -11.49 3.44
CA LEU A 127 -17.00 -10.97 4.72
C LEU A 127 -16.80 -9.44 4.63
N VAL A 128 -17.91 -8.72 4.65
CA VAL A 128 -18.07 -7.29 4.42
C VAL A 128 -18.71 -6.72 5.65
N LEU A 129 -18.11 -5.66 6.17
CA LEU A 129 -18.72 -4.89 7.25
C LEU A 129 -19.82 -4.02 6.61
N CYS A 130 -21.08 -4.43 6.77
CA CYS A 130 -22.25 -3.58 6.45
C CYS A 130 -22.25 -2.46 7.49
N TRP A 131 -21.97 -1.23 7.08
CA TRP A 131 -22.17 -0.06 7.92
C TRP A 131 -23.48 0.58 7.51
N VAL A 132 -24.43 0.58 8.43
CA VAL A 132 -25.71 1.27 8.27
C VAL A 132 -25.60 2.59 9.02
N GLY A 133 -25.61 3.69 8.28
CA GLY A 133 -25.69 5.03 8.85
C GLY A 133 -25.95 6.06 7.77
N ASP A 134 -26.60 7.14 8.15
CA ASP A 134 -27.00 8.23 7.27
C ASP A 134 -25.77 9.05 6.87
N PHE A 135 -25.15 8.71 5.73
CA PHE A 135 -24.16 9.57 5.10
C PHE A 135 -24.89 10.53 4.16
N VAL A 136 -25.32 11.66 4.71
CA VAL A 136 -25.81 12.80 3.91
C VAL A 136 -24.63 13.33 3.09
N CYS A 137 -24.73 13.27 1.76
CA CYS A 137 -23.82 13.94 0.83
C CYS A 137 -24.05 15.45 0.82
#